data_AF-A0A812X309-F1
#
_entry.id   AF-A0A812X309-F1
#
_cell.length_a   1.000
_cell.length_b   1.000
_cell.length_c   1.000
_cell.angle_alpha   90.00
_cell.angle_beta   90.00
_cell.angle_gamma   90.00
#
_symmetry.space_group_name_H-M   'P 1'
#
loop_
_entity.id
_entity.type
_entity.pdbx_description
1 polymer ?
#
loop_
_entity_poly.entity_id
_entity_poly.type
_entity_poly.pdbx_seq_one_letter_code
_entity_poly.pdbx_strand_id
1 'polypeptide(L)'
;MQWATFHGMPFAIGISKGFPQYASMSANARTLFHCWLPDATHVQIDPSLLHFPRHQASEWAENYYRTSDAQSSIVKFVSRDLRSRAPNVVKFLESFEFELTEMQDLLTQVVLGASITEVACEWARSKRSVWQRWVPIET
;
A
#
# COMPACT_ATOMS: atom_id res chain seq x y z
N MET A 1 -9.97 1.53 -16.50
CA MET A 1 -10.84 1.48 -17.69
C MET A 1 -11.08 2.85 -18.33
N GLN A 2 -11.36 3.91 -17.55
CA GLN A 2 -11.64 5.25 -18.09
C GLN A 2 -10.56 5.77 -19.05
N TRP A 3 -9.29 5.64 -18.70
CA TRP A 3 -8.17 6.09 -19.54
C TRP A 3 -8.05 5.30 -20.85
N ALA A 4 -8.25 3.98 -20.80
CA ALA A 4 -8.27 3.13 -22.00
C ALA A 4 -9.41 3.53 -22.95
N THR A 5 -10.60 3.83 -22.41
CA THR A 5 -11.74 4.32 -23.18
C THR A 5 -11.42 5.67 -23.84
N PHE A 6 -10.83 6.61 -23.09
CA PHE A 6 -10.51 7.94 -23.62
C PHE A 6 -9.51 7.89 -24.78
N HIS A 7 -8.51 7.00 -24.70
CA HIS A 7 -7.47 6.86 -25.73
C HIS A 7 -7.77 5.78 -26.79
N GLY A 8 -8.98 5.19 -26.80
CA GLY A 8 -9.36 4.16 -27.77
C GLY A 8 -8.46 2.92 -27.71
N MET A 9 -7.95 2.57 -26.53
CA MET A 9 -7.06 1.42 -26.37
C MET A 9 -7.85 0.12 -26.47
N PRO A 10 -7.44 -0.83 -27.35
CA PRO A 10 -8.15 -2.08 -27.54
C PRO A 10 -7.81 -3.05 -26.41
N PHE A 11 -8.55 -2.97 -25.30
CA PHE A 11 -8.43 -3.92 -24.18
C PHE A 11 -9.60 -4.89 -24.13
N ALA A 12 -9.28 -6.16 -23.85
CA ALA A 12 -10.26 -7.15 -23.40
C ALA A 12 -10.37 -7.10 -21.87
N ILE A 13 -11.57 -7.35 -21.35
CA ILE A 13 -11.83 -7.37 -19.90
C ILE A 13 -11.77 -8.81 -19.40
N GLY A 14 -10.84 -9.10 -18.50
CA GLY A 14 -10.81 -10.35 -17.75
C GLY A 14 -11.52 -10.21 -16.42
N ILE A 15 -12.34 -11.20 -16.05
CA ILE A 15 -13.03 -11.25 -14.75
C ILE A 15 -12.53 -12.46 -13.98
N SER A 16 -11.96 -12.21 -12.79
CA SER A 16 -11.52 -13.25 -11.86
C SER A 16 -12.56 -13.50 -10.77
N LYS A 17 -12.74 -14.77 -10.36
CA LYS A 17 -13.69 -15.17 -9.31
C LYS A 17 -13.29 -14.70 -7.89
N GLY A 18 -12.04 -14.32 -7.69
CA GLY A 18 -11.51 -13.86 -6.41
C GLY A 18 -10.02 -13.51 -6.49
N PHE A 19 -9.46 -13.12 -5.35
CA PHE A 19 -8.06 -12.66 -5.27
C PHE A 19 -7.02 -13.72 -5.71
N PRO A 20 -7.13 -15.01 -5.37
CA PRO A 20 -6.14 -16.00 -5.83
C PRO A 20 -6.14 -16.16 -7.36
N GLN A 21 -7.31 -16.18 -8.00
CA GLN A 21 -7.41 -16.25 -9.45
C GLN A 21 -6.94 -14.95 -10.10
N TYR A 22 -7.21 -13.80 -9.48
CA TYR A 22 -6.69 -12.51 -9.91
C TYR A 22 -5.16 -12.51 -9.95
N ALA A 23 -4.52 -12.84 -8.84
CA ALA A 23 -3.06 -12.88 -8.73
C ALA A 23 -2.42 -13.90 -9.68
N SER A 24 -3.07 -15.04 -9.89
CA SER A 24 -2.63 -16.02 -10.88
C SER A 24 -2.74 -15.50 -12.31
N MET A 25 -3.85 -14.83 -12.66
CA MET A 25 -4.05 -14.27 -14.01
C MET A 25 -3.04 -13.17 -14.33
N SER A 26 -2.79 -12.24 -13.39
CA SER A 26 -1.79 -11.18 -13.56
C SER A 26 -0.37 -11.73 -13.66
N ALA A 27 -0.05 -12.82 -12.95
CA ALA A 27 1.26 -13.44 -13.01
C ALA A 27 1.53 -14.25 -14.29
N ASN A 28 0.49 -14.85 -14.89
CA ASN A 28 0.66 -15.81 -15.99
C ASN A 28 0.28 -15.26 -17.38
N ALA A 29 -0.24 -14.05 -17.47
CA ALA A 29 -0.65 -13.44 -18.73
C ALA A 29 -0.14 -12.00 -18.87
N ARG A 30 0.05 -11.54 -20.11
CA ARG A 30 0.34 -10.13 -20.41
C ARG A 30 -0.93 -9.30 -20.20
N THR A 31 -1.10 -8.76 -19.01
CA THR A 31 -2.30 -8.03 -18.61
C THR A 31 -1.94 -6.65 -18.05
N LEU A 32 -2.82 -5.68 -18.27
CA LEU A 32 -2.87 -4.49 -17.43
C LEU A 32 -3.76 -4.83 -16.24
N PHE A 33 -3.23 -4.70 -15.03
CA PHE A 33 -3.94 -5.04 -13.81
C PHE A 33 -3.79 -3.93 -12.77
N HIS A 34 -4.67 -3.93 -11.77
CA HIS A 34 -4.63 -2.96 -10.69
C HIS A 34 -3.59 -3.37 -9.65
N CYS A 35 -2.72 -2.42 -9.29
CA CYS A 35 -1.70 -2.62 -8.27
C CYS A 35 -1.74 -1.41 -7.32
N TRP A 36 -1.34 -1.64 -6.07
CA TRP A 36 -1.14 -0.61 -5.06
C TRP A 36 0.20 -0.86 -4.37
N LEU A 37 0.73 0.16 -3.70
CA LEU A 37 1.92 0.02 -2.86
C LEU A 37 1.59 0.51 -1.43
N PRO A 38 2.12 -0.16 -0.38
CA PRO A 38 2.99 -1.34 -0.46
C PRO A 38 2.19 -2.63 -0.69
N ASP A 39 2.70 -3.52 -1.56
CA ASP A 39 2.15 -4.85 -1.85
C ASP A 39 3.23 -5.75 -2.48
N ALA A 40 3.30 -7.01 -2.05
CA ALA A 40 4.28 -7.97 -2.56
C ALA A 40 3.66 -9.08 -3.42
N THR A 41 2.34 -9.05 -3.66
CA THR A 41 1.61 -10.09 -4.41
C THR A 41 2.25 -10.42 -5.76
N HIS A 42 2.77 -9.40 -6.45
CA HIS A 42 3.30 -9.51 -7.81
C HIS A 42 4.83 -9.31 -7.88
N VAL A 43 5.55 -9.45 -6.76
CA VAL A 43 7.00 -9.19 -6.72
C VAL A 43 7.80 -10.08 -7.69
N GLN A 44 7.30 -11.28 -8.00
CA GLN A 44 7.98 -12.23 -8.88
C GLN A 44 7.95 -11.84 -10.37
N ILE A 45 7.02 -10.97 -10.78
CA ILE A 45 6.85 -10.58 -12.19
C ILE A 45 7.34 -9.17 -12.49
N ASP A 46 7.89 -8.46 -11.49
CA ASP A 46 8.44 -7.10 -11.59
C ASP A 46 7.61 -6.15 -12.48
N PRO A 47 6.36 -5.85 -12.09
CA PRO A 47 5.45 -5.12 -12.94
C PRO A 47 5.88 -3.66 -13.10
N SER A 48 5.79 -3.14 -14.31
CA SER A 48 6.00 -1.71 -14.58
C SER A 48 4.74 -0.89 -14.23
N LEU A 49 4.92 0.21 -13.51
CA LEU A 49 3.82 1.13 -13.19
C LEU A 49 3.42 1.94 -14.42
N LEU A 50 2.12 2.01 -14.67
CA LEU A 50 1.55 2.91 -15.66
C LEU A 50 1.44 4.32 -15.05
N HIS A 51 2.23 5.25 -15.57
CA HIS A 51 2.22 6.65 -15.10
C HIS A 51 1.19 7.47 -15.85
N PHE A 52 0.23 8.03 -15.12
CA PHE A 52 -0.74 9.00 -15.65
C PHE A 52 -0.28 10.45 -15.44
N PRO A 53 -0.79 11.41 -16.22
CA PRO A 53 -0.57 12.83 -15.96
C PRO A 53 -0.98 13.22 -14.54
N ARG A 54 -0.33 14.23 -13.95
CA ARG A 54 -0.60 14.68 -12.57
C ARG A 54 -2.09 15.03 -12.38
N HIS A 55 -2.64 14.62 -11.23
CA HIS A 55 -4.01 14.91 -10.81
C HIS A 55 -4.45 16.36 -11.06
N GLN A 56 -5.60 16.54 -11.72
CA GLN A 56 -6.28 17.82 -11.91
C GLN A 56 -7.68 17.78 -11.30
N ALA A 57 -7.87 18.46 -10.17
CA ALA A 57 -9.11 18.42 -9.41
C ALA A 57 -10.34 18.95 -10.19
N SER A 58 -10.16 19.97 -11.04
CA SER A 58 -11.22 20.51 -11.88
C SER A 58 -11.74 19.50 -12.90
N GLU A 59 -10.84 18.74 -13.55
CA GLU A 59 -11.24 17.68 -14.49
C GLU A 59 -12.03 16.58 -13.76
N TRP A 60 -11.58 16.17 -12.58
CA TRP A 60 -12.25 15.14 -11.79
C TRP A 60 -13.64 15.57 -11.31
N ALA A 61 -13.83 16.84 -10.94
CA ALA A 61 -15.13 17.39 -10.54
C ALA A 61 -16.17 17.35 -11.67
N GLU A 62 -15.72 17.41 -12.92
CA GLU A 62 -16.55 17.32 -14.13
C GLU A 62 -16.65 15.87 -14.67
N ASN A 63 -16.14 14.88 -13.93
CA ASN A 63 -16.06 13.45 -14.33
C ASN A 63 -15.11 13.17 -15.51
N TYR A 64 -14.12 14.02 -15.75
CA TYR A 64 -13.02 13.77 -16.68
C TYR A 64 -11.83 13.12 -15.96
N TYR A 65 -11.77 11.79 -15.98
CA TYR A 65 -10.75 11.00 -15.27
C TYR A 65 -9.52 10.69 -16.13
N ARG A 66 -8.88 11.72 -16.67
CA ARG A 66 -7.72 11.57 -17.59
C ARG A 66 -6.37 11.67 -16.90
N THR A 67 -6.36 12.24 -15.71
CA THR A 67 -5.18 12.37 -14.85
C THR A 67 -5.17 11.28 -13.78
N SER A 68 -4.05 11.15 -13.07
CA SER A 68 -3.97 10.34 -11.86
C SER A 68 -5.06 10.73 -10.85
N ASP A 69 -5.38 9.79 -9.98
CA ASP A 69 -6.13 10.05 -8.76
C ASP A 69 -5.34 10.96 -7.81
N ALA A 70 -6.05 11.45 -6.79
CA ALA A 70 -5.41 12.16 -5.69
C ALA A 70 -4.51 11.17 -4.92
N GLN A 71 -3.35 11.64 -4.47
CA GLN A 71 -2.45 10.79 -3.68
C GLN A 71 -3.18 10.25 -2.45
N SER A 72 -3.05 8.94 -2.23
CA SER A 72 -3.64 8.25 -1.09
C SER A 72 -2.68 8.26 0.10
N SER A 73 -3.22 8.39 1.31
CA SER A 73 -2.47 8.34 2.57
C SER A 73 -2.98 7.23 3.48
N ILE A 74 -2.09 6.46 4.09
CA ILE A 74 -2.42 5.49 5.13
C ILE A 74 -2.48 6.23 6.47
N VAL A 75 -3.62 6.16 7.16
CA VAL A 75 -3.85 6.85 8.43
C VAL A 75 -4.28 5.88 9.53
N LYS A 76 -3.97 6.23 10.78
CA LYS A 76 -4.32 5.45 11.96
C LYS A 76 -5.58 6.03 12.60
N PHE A 77 -6.61 5.20 12.77
CA PHE A 77 -7.80 5.55 13.54
C PHE A 77 -7.75 4.87 14.91
N VAL A 78 -8.14 5.59 15.96
CA VAL A 78 -8.21 5.10 17.34
C VAL A 78 -9.57 5.41 17.95
N SER A 79 -9.96 4.66 18.99
CA SER A 79 -11.15 5.00 19.77
C SER A 79 -11.04 6.41 20.36
N ARG A 80 -12.15 7.14 20.42
CA ARG A 80 -12.20 8.52 20.94
C ARG A 80 -11.67 8.63 22.38
N ASP A 81 -11.91 7.61 23.20
CA ASP A 81 -11.50 7.56 24.60
C ASP A 81 -10.09 6.97 24.83
N LEU A 82 -9.41 6.52 23.76
CA LEU A 82 -8.07 5.94 23.92
C LEU A 82 -7.07 6.96 24.48
N ARG A 83 -7.22 8.24 24.11
CA ARG A 83 -6.32 9.32 24.59
C ARG A 83 -6.42 9.53 26.10
N SER A 84 -7.61 9.37 26.70
CA SER A 84 -7.78 9.51 28.15
C SER A 84 -7.37 8.24 28.90
N ARG A 85 -7.65 7.06 28.34
CA ARG A 85 -7.33 5.78 29.00
C ARG A 85 -5.88 5.34 28.87
N ALA A 86 -5.24 5.66 27.74
CA ALA A 86 -3.89 5.20 27.40
C ALA A 86 -3.13 6.28 26.61
N PRO A 87 -2.84 7.44 27.23
CA PRO A 87 -2.20 8.56 26.55
C PRO A 87 -0.83 8.19 25.96
N ASN A 88 -0.07 7.32 26.63
CA ASN A 88 1.24 6.87 26.13
C ASN A 88 1.12 6.01 24.86
N VAL A 89 0.06 5.19 24.75
CA VAL A 89 -0.21 4.41 23.53
C VAL A 89 -0.57 5.34 22.38
N VAL A 90 -1.37 6.38 22.62
CA VAL A 90 -1.69 7.37 21.58
C VAL A 90 -0.45 8.10 21.11
N LYS A 91 0.43 8.55 22.02
CA LYS A 91 1.70 9.20 21.64
C LYS A 91 2.62 8.27 20.83
N PHE A 92 2.68 7.00 21.22
CA PHE A 92 3.41 5.98 20.46
C PHE A 92 2.81 5.83 19.05
N LEU A 93 1.48 5.68 18.95
CA LEU A 93 0.80 5.55 17.67
C LEU A 93 0.92 6.81 16.82
N GLU A 94 0.98 8.01 17.39
CA GLU A 94 1.23 9.25 16.65
C GLU A 94 2.62 9.25 15.99
N SER A 95 3.63 8.71 16.69
CA SER A 95 5.02 8.64 16.23
C SER A 95 5.35 7.42 15.37
N PHE A 96 4.54 6.36 15.46
CA PHE A 96 4.71 5.13 14.69
C PHE A 96 4.61 5.39 13.19
N GLU A 97 5.67 5.13 12.44
CA GLU A 97 5.71 5.35 11.01
C GLU A 97 6.54 4.27 10.32
N PHE A 98 6.24 4.03 9.05
CA PHE A 98 7.01 3.15 8.20
C PHE A 98 7.28 3.87 6.90
N GLU A 99 8.53 3.83 6.46
CA GLU A 99 8.86 4.19 5.09
C GLU A 99 8.24 3.18 4.14
N LEU A 100 7.76 3.65 2.98
CA LEU A 100 7.11 2.79 1.98
C LEU A 100 8.02 1.62 1.56
N THR A 101 9.31 1.91 1.35
CA THR A 101 10.32 0.92 0.96
C THR A 101 10.53 -0.12 2.06
N GLU A 102 10.59 0.31 3.32
CA GLU A 102 10.74 -0.60 4.45
C GLU A 102 9.54 -1.55 4.57
N MET A 103 8.32 -1.03 4.44
CA MET A 103 7.12 -1.87 4.44
C MET A 103 7.10 -2.84 3.25
N GLN A 104 7.52 -2.39 2.07
CA GLN A 104 7.62 -3.23 0.87
C GLN A 104 8.61 -4.39 1.05
N ASP A 105 9.77 -4.14 1.67
CA ASP A 105 10.78 -5.16 1.96
C ASP A 105 10.26 -6.21 2.95
N LEU A 106 9.52 -5.78 3.98
CA LEU A 106 8.91 -6.69 4.95
C LEU A 106 7.85 -7.59 4.30
N LEU A 107 6.96 -7.02 3.47
CA LEU A 107 5.95 -7.79 2.76
C LEU A 107 6.57 -8.79 1.77
N THR A 108 7.68 -8.41 1.14
CA THR A 108 8.41 -9.29 0.21
C THR A 108 8.96 -10.52 0.92
N GLN A 109 9.53 -10.38 2.11
CA GLN A 109 10.00 -11.52 2.91
C GLN A 109 8.87 -12.50 3.24
N VAL A 110 7.68 -12.00 3.57
CA VAL A 110 6.51 -12.83 3.86
C VAL A 110 6.08 -13.62 2.63
N VAL A 111 5.99 -12.98 1.47
CA VAL A 111 5.60 -13.67 0.21
C VAL A 111 6.65 -14.70 -0.23
N LEU A 112 7.93 -14.49 0.10
CA LEU A 112 9.00 -15.45 -0.17
C LEU A 112 9.04 -16.63 0.83
N GLY A 113 8.16 -16.66 1.82
CA GLY A 113 7.91 -17.82 2.67
C GLY A 113 8.21 -17.63 4.16
N ALA A 114 8.67 -16.45 4.60
CA ALA A 114 8.83 -16.17 6.03
C ALA A 114 7.45 -15.97 6.71
N SER A 115 7.33 -16.33 7.98
CA SER A 115 6.10 -16.00 8.71
C SER A 115 6.05 -14.51 9.07
N ILE A 116 4.85 -13.95 9.11
CA ILE A 116 4.62 -12.55 9.52
C ILE A 116 5.24 -12.27 10.89
N THR A 117 5.12 -13.21 11.82
CA THR A 117 5.63 -13.08 13.18
C THR A 117 7.16 -13.02 13.22
N GLU A 118 7.84 -13.87 12.44
CA GLU A 118 9.30 -13.87 12.35
C GLU A 118 9.81 -12.54 11.79
N VAL A 119 9.27 -12.13 10.64
CA VAL A 119 9.64 -10.86 9.98
C VAL A 119 9.42 -9.66 10.90
N ALA A 120 8.28 -9.59 11.60
CA ALA A 120 8.00 -8.52 12.54
C ALA A 120 8.94 -8.53 13.76
N CYS A 121 9.25 -9.71 14.31
CA CYS A 121 10.17 -9.84 15.44
C CYS A 121 11.60 -9.44 15.08
N GLU A 122 12.08 -9.86 13.90
CA GLU A 122 13.41 -9.52 13.40
C GLU A 122 13.53 -8.03 13.09
N TRP A 123 12.50 -7.44 12.48
CA TRP A 123 12.43 -5.99 12.29
C TRP A 123 12.49 -5.25 13.62
N ALA A 124 11.68 -5.65 14.62
CA ALA A 124 11.67 -5.02 15.93
C ALA A 124 13.03 -5.16 16.64
N ARG A 125 13.74 -6.26 16.47
CA ARG A 125 15.09 -6.43 17.05
C ARG A 125 16.13 -5.55 16.35
N SER A 126 16.13 -5.55 15.01
CA SER A 126 17.14 -4.87 14.19
C SER A 126 16.97 -3.35 14.12
N LYS A 127 15.71 -2.86 14.15
CA LYS A 127 15.37 -1.44 14.03
C LYS A 127 15.08 -0.78 15.38
N ARG A 128 15.74 -1.26 16.44
CA ARG A 128 15.57 -0.75 17.80
C ARG A 128 15.72 0.76 17.92
N SER A 129 16.75 1.34 17.30
CA SER A 129 16.96 2.78 17.31
C SER A 129 15.85 3.59 16.63
N VAL A 130 15.10 2.97 15.70
CA VAL A 130 13.98 3.63 15.01
C VAL A 130 12.79 3.69 15.95
N TRP A 131 12.26 2.53 16.37
CA TRP A 131 11.02 2.49 17.15
C TRP A 131 11.18 2.98 18.59
N GLN A 132 12.40 2.96 19.15
CA GLN A 132 12.63 3.54 20.48
C GLN A 132 12.33 5.03 20.52
N ARG A 133 12.50 5.75 19.41
CA ARG A 133 12.14 7.17 19.30
C ARG A 133 10.63 7.40 19.32
N TRP A 134 9.85 6.37 19.01
CA TRP A 134 8.39 6.43 19.06
C TRP A 134 7.86 6.22 20.49
N VAL A 135 8.66 5.62 21.37
CA VAL A 135 8.26 5.39 22.76
C VAL A 135 8.37 6.72 23.53
N PRO A 136 7.29 7.22 24.12
CA PRO A 136 7.34 8.46 24.89
C PRO A 136 8.25 8.30 26.12
N ILE A 137 9.11 9.28 26.37
CA ILE A 137 9.94 9.35 27.59
C ILE A 137 9.03 9.70 28.76
N GLU A 138 9.09 8.93 29.85
CA GLU A 138 8.49 9.33 31.12
C GLU A 138 9.29 10.51 31.69
N THR A 139 8.68 11.69 31.73
CA THR A 139 9.16 12.87 32.46
C THR A 139 8.45 12.99 33.79
#